data_AF-A0AAX4FPP4-F1
#
_entry.id   AF-A0AAX4FPP4-F1
#
_cell.length_a   1.000
_cell.length_b   1.000
_cell.length_c   1.000
_cell.angle_alpha   90.00
_cell.angle_beta   90.00
_cell.angle_gamma   90.00
#
_symmetry.space_group_name_H-M   'P 1'
#
loop_
_entity.id
_entity.type
_entity.pdbx_description
1 polymer ?
#
loop_
_entity_poly.entity_id
_entity_poly.type
_entity_poly.pdbx_seq_one_letter_code
_entity_poly.pdbx_strand_id
1 'polypeptide(L)'
;MTKSIQVISASKFATTFSLRPELHAWLLGAGASAASGIPTGYDMILDFKAKLYCQETRFPRRNVDPSDPLWVQRIDEFFSRTPLLPPPNDPTEYAAAFEAIYPKETHRRQYIDDAISKGTPCFGHRMLAGLITSSKAPCVFTTNFDPLIEESSLFASSLMAPGSAAKPTVATLDSANVATRCLDESDWPLIAKLHGDYRSTSLKNTTSELASQDKDMRRAMVEACKRFGLVVVGYSGRDSSVMEALESVLTYENPFPSGLYWCTSSSSKLLPAVNEFLGKAASAGVDVFVIETATFDELAGDLLNQISLPGPLQDHVLSFKPAQFAAPTPVRTMEARKFPVLRFSALLVESFPTTARRITLGHPSPIFEVRELLKSSKCRAAVALVGNELAAFGKDTEILASLHTLNPTLNGHWSLDPVRDSWAMGLIYDALLRALARRRPLIPRLKRSGHSLQVANARDGETEEQRQRRESQLSKLNAAYGDKLTGDIHGRAYSEAISVRLEEIDGRWWCGFDPYTAVEVPRDERPNPSDAAESDPLAWSSQRQPDPTADWRRKRWATKYNGAWANIIGAWANLLTSPQGVTFQAFGIDAQDGVDAAFRLSPVTGFSRPGHHHKYFDRRQ
;
A
#
# COMPACT_ATOMS: atom_id res chain seq x y z
N MET A 1 1.25 13.42 -33.66
CA MET A 1 1.57 13.62 -32.23
C MET A 1 1.24 12.31 -31.54
N THR A 2 2.26 11.57 -31.08
CA THR A 2 2.06 10.34 -30.30
C THR A 2 1.40 10.71 -28.97
N LYS A 3 0.25 10.10 -28.65
CA LYS A 3 -0.36 10.26 -27.33
C LYS A 3 0.61 9.70 -26.28
N SER A 4 0.87 10.44 -25.22
CA SER A 4 1.71 9.98 -24.12
C SER A 4 0.94 8.97 -23.26
N ILE A 5 1.57 7.84 -22.91
CA ILE A 5 1.02 6.87 -21.95
C ILE A 5 0.84 7.56 -20.60
N GLN A 6 -0.36 7.50 -20.04
CA GLN A 6 -0.68 8.14 -18.76
C GLN A 6 -0.63 7.13 -17.62
N VAL A 7 0.04 7.49 -16.52
CA VAL A 7 -0.04 6.74 -15.27
C VAL A 7 -1.14 7.36 -14.42
N ILE A 8 -2.10 6.54 -13.97
CA ILE A 8 -3.24 6.98 -13.15
C ILE A 8 -3.42 6.08 -11.93
N SER A 9 -4.03 6.63 -10.87
CA SER A 9 -4.39 5.84 -9.69
C SER A 9 -5.59 4.92 -9.98
N ALA A 10 -5.68 3.81 -9.25
CA ALA A 10 -6.82 2.90 -9.32
C ALA A 10 -8.16 3.59 -8.97
N SER A 11 -8.18 4.51 -8.01
CA SER A 11 -9.35 5.34 -7.70
C SER A 11 -9.82 6.22 -8.88
N LYS A 12 -8.88 6.84 -9.62
CA LYS A 12 -9.20 7.64 -10.82
C LYS A 12 -9.73 6.76 -11.94
N PHE A 13 -9.14 5.58 -12.12
CA PHE A 13 -9.68 4.58 -13.05
C PHE A 13 -11.09 4.16 -12.64
N ALA A 14 -11.33 3.81 -11.38
CA ALA A 14 -12.63 3.39 -10.88
C ALA A 14 -13.73 4.44 -11.12
N THR A 15 -13.38 5.73 -10.96
CA THR A 15 -14.29 6.86 -11.27
C THR A 15 -14.63 6.92 -12.75
N THR A 16 -13.66 6.68 -13.63
CA THR A 16 -13.90 6.70 -15.08
C THR A 16 -14.69 5.46 -15.53
N PHE A 17 -14.29 4.29 -15.02
CA PHE A 17 -14.90 3.00 -15.33
C PHE A 17 -16.38 2.95 -14.90
N SER A 18 -16.74 3.55 -13.76
CA SER A 18 -18.11 3.52 -13.24
C SER A 18 -19.13 4.22 -14.14
N LEU A 19 -18.69 5.08 -15.08
CA LEU A 19 -19.57 5.77 -16.02
C LEU A 19 -20.16 4.82 -17.07
N ARG A 20 -19.36 3.88 -17.59
CA ARG A 20 -19.74 2.92 -18.65
C ARG A 20 -18.97 1.59 -18.49
N PRO A 21 -19.20 0.86 -17.39
CA PRO A 21 -18.48 -0.38 -17.13
C PRO A 21 -18.74 -1.46 -18.19
N GLU A 22 -19.92 -1.47 -18.80
CA GLU A 22 -20.34 -2.38 -19.87
C GLU A 22 -19.52 -2.27 -21.17
N LEU A 23 -18.66 -1.24 -21.31
CA LEU A 23 -17.80 -1.05 -22.47
C LEU A 23 -16.38 -1.63 -22.30
N HIS A 24 -16.13 -2.38 -21.23
CA HIS A 24 -14.79 -2.87 -20.88
C HIS A 24 -14.75 -4.39 -20.74
N ALA A 25 -13.92 -5.03 -21.55
CA ALA A 25 -13.49 -6.41 -21.35
C ALA A 25 -12.35 -6.48 -20.32
N TRP A 26 -12.17 -7.65 -19.73
CA TRP A 26 -11.12 -7.91 -18.74
C TRP A 26 -10.17 -9.00 -19.21
N LEU A 27 -8.88 -8.89 -18.91
CA LEU A 27 -7.88 -9.94 -19.04
C LEU A 27 -7.21 -10.19 -17.69
N LEU A 28 -7.43 -11.37 -17.11
CA LEU A 28 -6.87 -11.75 -15.81
C LEU A 28 -5.74 -12.77 -15.99
N GLY A 29 -4.58 -12.45 -15.42
CA GLY A 29 -3.46 -13.38 -15.29
C GLY A 29 -3.28 -13.90 -13.88
N ALA A 30 -2.22 -14.68 -13.66
CA ALA A 30 -1.99 -15.42 -12.41
C ALA A 30 -1.90 -14.51 -11.18
N GLY A 31 -1.48 -13.24 -11.36
CA GLY A 31 -1.46 -12.25 -10.29
C GLY A 31 -2.84 -11.90 -9.72
N ALA A 32 -3.92 -12.10 -10.46
CA ALA A 32 -5.28 -11.91 -9.96
C ALA A 32 -5.68 -13.01 -8.94
N SER A 33 -5.09 -14.20 -9.05
CA SER A 33 -5.32 -15.33 -8.14
C SER A 33 -4.31 -15.41 -6.98
N ALA A 34 -3.34 -14.49 -6.91
CA ALA A 34 -2.32 -14.50 -5.85
C ALA A 34 -2.92 -14.40 -4.43
N ALA A 35 -3.86 -13.48 -4.22
CA ALA A 35 -4.56 -13.30 -2.93
C ALA A 35 -5.47 -14.48 -2.57
N SER A 36 -5.78 -15.35 -3.55
CA SER A 36 -6.55 -16.58 -3.34
C SER A 36 -5.71 -17.72 -2.78
N GLY A 37 -4.39 -17.53 -2.60
CA GLY A 37 -3.45 -18.55 -2.14
C GLY A 37 -2.88 -19.43 -3.26
N ILE A 38 -3.14 -19.07 -4.52
CA ILE A 38 -2.58 -19.74 -5.69
C ILE A 38 -1.27 -19.04 -6.06
N PRO A 39 -0.14 -19.76 -6.15
CA PRO A 39 1.15 -19.16 -6.52
C PRO A 39 1.11 -18.59 -7.94
N THR A 40 1.71 -17.42 -8.14
CA THR A 40 1.86 -16.84 -9.48
C THR A 40 2.93 -17.59 -10.28
N GLY A 41 2.97 -17.36 -11.60
CA GLY A 41 4.05 -17.90 -12.44
C GLY A 41 5.45 -17.47 -11.95
N TYR A 42 5.59 -16.27 -11.38
CA TYR A 42 6.86 -15.81 -10.80
C TYR A 42 7.19 -16.54 -9.49
N ASP A 43 6.21 -16.75 -8.61
CA ASP A 43 6.39 -17.53 -7.38
C ASP A 43 6.81 -18.97 -7.68
N MET A 44 6.21 -19.56 -8.73
CA MET A 44 6.59 -20.89 -9.22
C MET A 44 8.03 -20.90 -9.76
N ILE A 45 8.44 -19.92 -10.57
CA ILE A 45 9.84 -19.80 -11.05
C ILE A 45 10.81 -19.74 -9.86
N LEU A 46 10.51 -18.90 -8.86
CA LEU A 46 11.36 -18.77 -7.68
C LEU A 46 11.46 -20.09 -6.89
N ASP A 47 10.35 -20.80 -6.68
CA ASP A 47 10.37 -22.11 -6.01
C ASP A 47 11.13 -23.17 -6.82
N PHE A 48 10.94 -23.22 -8.14
CA PHE A 48 11.64 -24.16 -9.02
C PHE A 48 13.14 -23.88 -9.04
N LYS A 49 13.55 -22.62 -9.21
CA LYS A 49 14.95 -22.20 -9.12
C LYS A 49 15.56 -22.55 -7.76
N ALA A 50 14.85 -22.30 -6.65
CA ALA A 50 15.33 -22.64 -5.33
C ALA A 50 15.51 -24.16 -5.15
N LYS A 51 14.58 -24.97 -5.67
CA LYS A 51 14.70 -26.44 -5.66
C LYS A 51 15.88 -26.92 -6.50
N LEU A 52 16.05 -26.41 -7.71
CA LEU A 52 17.16 -26.76 -8.62
C LEU A 52 18.50 -26.37 -7.99
N TYR A 53 18.60 -25.14 -7.47
CA TYR A 53 19.78 -24.67 -6.76
C TYR A 53 20.16 -25.62 -5.60
N CYS A 54 19.19 -26.05 -4.79
CA CYS A 54 19.43 -26.99 -3.70
C CYS A 54 19.88 -28.37 -4.19
N GLN A 55 19.33 -28.86 -5.31
CA GLN A 55 19.72 -30.14 -5.92
C GLN A 55 21.18 -30.09 -6.42
N GLU A 56 21.54 -29.05 -7.17
CA GLU A 56 22.86 -28.89 -7.77
C GLU A 56 23.96 -28.60 -6.74
N THR A 57 23.67 -27.73 -5.77
CA THR A 57 24.66 -27.36 -4.73
C THR A 57 24.66 -28.29 -3.53
N ARG A 58 23.71 -29.22 -3.45
CA ARG A 58 23.43 -30.08 -2.29
C ARG A 58 23.13 -29.29 -1.00
N PHE A 59 22.72 -28.03 -1.13
CA PHE A 59 22.38 -27.18 0.00
C PHE A 59 20.97 -27.54 0.54
N PRO A 60 20.75 -27.61 1.87
CA PRO A 60 19.45 -28.01 2.41
C PRO A 60 18.31 -27.03 2.09
N ARG A 61 17.25 -27.49 1.42
CA ARG A 61 16.07 -26.66 1.04
C ARG A 61 15.42 -25.92 2.21
N ARG A 62 15.43 -26.50 3.41
CA ARG A 62 14.89 -25.87 4.64
C ARG A 62 15.60 -24.57 5.05
N ASN A 63 16.81 -24.35 4.54
CA ASN A 63 17.61 -23.15 4.83
C ASN A 63 17.49 -22.09 3.72
N VAL A 64 16.75 -22.37 2.65
CA VAL A 64 16.58 -21.48 1.49
C VAL A 64 15.17 -20.94 1.51
N ASP A 65 15.06 -19.62 1.67
CA ASP A 65 13.80 -18.91 1.55
C ASP A 65 13.73 -18.22 0.18
N PRO A 66 12.90 -18.70 -0.76
CA PRO A 66 12.79 -18.11 -2.10
C PRO A 66 12.16 -16.72 -2.10
N SER A 67 11.63 -16.24 -0.97
CA SER A 67 11.10 -14.88 -0.82
C SER A 67 12.11 -13.86 -0.29
N ASP A 68 13.26 -14.32 0.23
CA ASP A 68 14.33 -13.44 0.73
C ASP A 68 15.17 -12.90 -0.45
N PRO A 69 15.29 -11.56 -0.62
CA PRO A 69 16.08 -10.96 -1.68
C PRO A 69 17.54 -11.44 -1.76
N LEU A 70 18.16 -11.78 -0.62
CA LEU A 70 19.53 -12.30 -0.58
C LEU A 70 19.63 -13.70 -1.17
N TRP A 71 18.62 -14.54 -0.92
CA TRP A 71 18.54 -15.87 -1.52
C TRP A 71 18.21 -15.79 -3.00
N VAL A 72 17.28 -14.92 -3.41
CA VAL A 72 16.98 -14.67 -4.82
C VAL A 72 18.25 -14.26 -5.57
N GLN A 73 18.99 -13.27 -5.07
CA GLN A 73 20.24 -12.81 -5.68
C GLN A 73 21.27 -13.93 -5.81
N ARG A 74 21.46 -14.73 -4.75
CA ARG A 74 22.42 -15.84 -4.75
C ARG A 74 22.04 -16.93 -5.75
N ILE A 75 20.75 -17.26 -5.83
CA ILE A 75 20.22 -18.26 -6.76
C ILE A 75 20.37 -17.78 -8.21
N ASP A 76 20.04 -16.51 -8.48
CA ASP A 76 20.20 -15.93 -9.82
C ASP A 76 21.68 -15.84 -10.23
N GLU A 77 22.59 -15.49 -9.30
CA GLU A 77 24.04 -15.51 -9.57
C GLU A 77 24.53 -16.91 -9.95
N PHE A 78 24.02 -17.97 -9.28
CA PHE A 78 24.33 -19.35 -9.64
C PHE A 78 23.84 -19.70 -11.05
N PHE A 79 22.60 -19.36 -11.40
CA PHE A 79 22.06 -19.64 -12.74
C PHE A 79 22.68 -18.79 -13.84
N SER A 80 23.15 -17.57 -13.55
CA SER A 80 23.90 -16.76 -14.52
C SER A 80 25.23 -17.38 -14.96
N ARG A 81 25.77 -18.31 -14.17
CA ARG A 81 27.05 -19.00 -14.42
C ARG A 81 26.88 -20.43 -14.92
N THR A 82 25.64 -20.90 -15.05
CA THR A 82 25.34 -22.29 -15.45
C THR A 82 24.36 -22.32 -16.62
N PRO A 83 24.50 -23.26 -17.57
CA PRO A 83 23.62 -23.34 -18.74
C PRO A 83 22.29 -24.07 -18.44
N LEU A 84 21.92 -24.21 -17.17
CA LEU A 84 20.79 -25.05 -16.74
C LEU A 84 19.43 -24.43 -17.03
N LEU A 85 19.34 -23.10 -16.98
CA LEU A 85 18.12 -22.36 -17.23
C LEU A 85 18.38 -21.22 -18.21
N PRO A 86 17.36 -20.80 -18.98
CA PRO A 86 17.41 -19.56 -19.73
C PRO A 86 17.72 -18.35 -18.83
N PRO A 87 18.19 -17.23 -19.41
CA PRO A 87 18.42 -16.00 -18.66
C PRO A 87 17.15 -15.52 -17.92
N PRO A 88 17.31 -14.76 -16.82
CA PRO A 88 16.16 -14.17 -16.14
C PRO A 88 15.29 -13.34 -17.10
N ASN A 89 13.97 -13.51 -16.99
CA ASN A 89 12.96 -12.87 -17.84
C ASN A 89 12.82 -13.42 -19.27
N ASP A 90 13.52 -14.50 -19.61
CA ASP A 90 13.27 -15.22 -20.85
C ASP A 90 11.83 -15.80 -20.86
N PRO A 91 11.08 -15.71 -21.97
CA PRO A 91 9.73 -16.29 -22.08
C PRO A 91 9.68 -17.79 -21.79
N THR A 92 10.77 -18.52 -22.07
CA THR A 92 10.87 -19.97 -21.88
C THR A 92 11.33 -20.37 -20.47
N GLU A 93 11.73 -19.40 -19.63
CA GLU A 93 12.28 -19.62 -18.28
C GLU A 93 11.34 -20.47 -17.40
N TYR A 94 10.04 -20.18 -17.42
CA TYR A 94 9.04 -20.93 -16.66
C TYR A 94 8.98 -22.41 -17.08
N ALA A 95 8.81 -22.65 -18.39
CA ALA A 95 8.69 -24.00 -18.93
C ALA A 95 9.96 -24.81 -18.68
N ALA A 96 11.14 -24.22 -18.92
CA ALA A 96 12.42 -24.85 -18.69
C ALA A 96 12.64 -25.21 -17.21
N ALA A 97 12.33 -24.29 -16.28
CA ALA A 97 12.47 -24.55 -14.85
C ALA A 97 11.49 -25.62 -14.35
N PHE A 98 10.26 -25.63 -14.89
CA PHE A 98 9.24 -26.60 -14.52
C PHE A 98 9.60 -28.02 -15.02
N GLU A 99 10.08 -28.14 -16.25
CA GLU A 99 10.54 -29.41 -16.84
C GLU A 99 11.79 -29.95 -16.16
N ALA A 100 12.73 -29.08 -15.77
CA ALA A 100 13.94 -29.48 -15.07
C ALA A 100 13.64 -30.12 -13.69
N ILE A 101 12.67 -29.58 -12.93
CA ILE A 101 12.24 -30.17 -11.65
C ILE A 101 11.31 -31.38 -11.85
N TYR A 102 10.37 -31.29 -12.78
CA TYR A 102 9.34 -32.31 -13.00
C TYR A 102 9.33 -32.74 -14.48
N PRO A 103 10.21 -33.67 -14.90
CA PRO A 103 10.31 -34.09 -16.30
C PRO A 103 9.05 -34.80 -16.83
N LYS A 104 8.29 -35.46 -15.95
CA LYS A 104 7.05 -36.15 -16.31
C LYS A 104 5.88 -35.18 -16.29
N GLU A 105 5.11 -35.16 -17.39
CA GLU A 105 3.90 -34.34 -17.51
C GLU A 105 2.89 -34.61 -16.38
N THR A 106 2.73 -35.87 -15.95
CA THR A 106 1.84 -36.23 -14.85
C THR A 106 2.20 -35.53 -13.53
N HIS A 107 3.48 -35.32 -13.24
CA HIS A 107 3.92 -34.61 -12.04
C HIS A 107 3.69 -33.10 -12.16
N ARG A 108 3.85 -32.54 -13.36
CA ARG A 108 3.54 -31.13 -13.63
C ARG A 108 2.06 -30.86 -13.42
N ARG A 109 1.19 -31.72 -13.96
CA ARG A 109 -0.27 -31.66 -13.73
C ARG A 109 -0.59 -31.72 -12.24
N GLN A 110 -0.07 -32.73 -11.53
CA GLN A 110 -0.30 -32.85 -10.07
C GLN A 110 0.15 -31.60 -9.29
N TYR A 111 1.29 -31.01 -9.63
CA TYR A 111 1.76 -29.79 -8.98
C TYR A 111 0.80 -28.61 -9.18
N ILE A 112 0.28 -28.44 -10.40
CA ILE A 112 -0.72 -27.41 -10.72
C ILE A 112 -2.03 -27.71 -9.98
N ASP A 113 -2.48 -28.97 -9.96
CA ASP A 113 -3.68 -29.39 -9.23
C ASP A 113 -3.58 -29.04 -7.73
N ASP A 114 -2.45 -29.38 -7.10
CA ASP A 114 -2.18 -29.11 -5.69
C ASP A 114 -2.08 -27.60 -5.38
N ALA A 115 -1.67 -26.80 -6.38
CA ALA A 115 -1.60 -25.35 -6.26
C ALA A 115 -2.99 -24.72 -6.36
N ILE A 116 -3.81 -25.16 -7.33
CA ILE A 116 -5.16 -24.66 -7.55
C ILE A 116 -6.12 -25.09 -6.42
N SER A 117 -5.97 -26.31 -5.89
CA SER A 117 -6.85 -26.84 -4.85
C SER A 117 -6.79 -26.06 -3.52
N LYS A 118 -5.76 -25.23 -3.33
CA LYS A 118 -5.61 -24.33 -2.19
C LYS A 118 -6.35 -23.00 -2.39
N GLY A 119 -6.72 -22.70 -3.63
CA GLY A 119 -7.37 -21.48 -4.04
C GLY A 119 -8.75 -21.31 -3.45
N THR A 120 -9.05 -20.14 -2.89
CA THR A 120 -10.43 -19.73 -2.58
C THR A 120 -10.69 -18.32 -3.12
N PRO A 121 -11.91 -18.00 -3.59
CA PRO A 121 -12.18 -16.69 -4.17
C PRO A 121 -11.80 -15.51 -3.25
N CYS A 122 -10.80 -14.74 -3.66
CA CYS A 122 -10.39 -13.50 -2.98
C CYS A 122 -11.39 -12.35 -3.21
N PHE A 123 -11.10 -11.19 -2.63
CA PHE A 123 -11.97 -10.01 -2.71
C PHE A 123 -12.20 -9.58 -4.17
N GLY A 124 -11.15 -9.58 -4.99
CA GLY A 124 -11.21 -9.24 -6.41
C GLY A 124 -12.11 -10.17 -7.22
N HIS A 125 -12.06 -11.48 -6.99
CA HIS A 125 -12.93 -12.45 -7.66
C HIS A 125 -14.41 -12.19 -7.35
N ARG A 126 -14.73 -11.87 -6.09
CA ARG A 126 -16.10 -11.58 -5.66
C ARG A 126 -16.60 -10.27 -6.28
N MET A 127 -15.75 -9.25 -6.32
CA MET A 127 -16.10 -7.98 -6.98
C MET A 127 -16.36 -8.18 -8.47
N LEU A 128 -15.47 -8.90 -9.16
CA LEU A 128 -15.63 -9.22 -10.59
C LEU A 128 -16.90 -10.04 -10.84
N ALA A 129 -17.19 -11.03 -10.01
CA ALA A 129 -18.43 -11.79 -10.08
C ALA A 129 -19.67 -10.90 -9.92
N GLY A 130 -19.60 -9.90 -9.02
CA GLY A 130 -20.64 -8.87 -8.87
C GLY A 130 -20.83 -8.04 -10.14
N LEU A 131 -19.73 -7.66 -10.81
CA LEU A 131 -19.77 -6.95 -12.09
C LEU A 131 -20.37 -7.81 -13.20
N ILE A 132 -19.91 -9.06 -13.36
CA ILE A 132 -20.43 -10.03 -14.35
C ILE A 132 -21.94 -10.22 -14.15
N THR A 133 -22.36 -10.54 -12.92
CA THR A 133 -23.77 -10.81 -12.57
C THR A 133 -24.66 -9.60 -12.80
N SER A 134 -24.09 -8.38 -12.73
CA SER A 134 -24.77 -7.11 -12.98
C SER A 134 -24.65 -6.60 -14.42
N SER A 135 -24.17 -7.41 -15.38
CA SER A 135 -23.92 -7.00 -16.78
C SER A 135 -22.94 -5.82 -16.94
N LYS A 136 -22.02 -5.65 -15.99
CA LYS A 136 -20.99 -4.59 -15.96
C LYS A 136 -19.60 -5.08 -16.40
N ALA A 137 -19.50 -6.34 -16.82
CA ALA A 137 -18.29 -6.94 -17.37
C ALA A 137 -18.69 -7.91 -18.50
N PRO A 138 -18.81 -7.45 -19.76
CA PRO A 138 -19.33 -8.25 -20.87
C PRO A 138 -18.42 -9.43 -21.25
N CYS A 139 -17.10 -9.28 -21.11
CA CYS A 139 -16.12 -10.29 -21.45
C CYS A 139 -15.02 -10.37 -20.39
N VAL A 140 -14.64 -11.57 -20.01
CA VAL A 140 -13.52 -11.86 -19.13
C VAL A 140 -12.66 -12.95 -19.76
N PHE A 141 -11.45 -12.59 -20.16
CA PHE A 141 -10.44 -13.50 -20.63
C PHE A 141 -9.48 -13.84 -19.49
N THR A 142 -9.00 -15.07 -19.45
CA THR A 142 -7.96 -15.44 -18.47
C THR A 142 -6.98 -16.46 -19.01
N THR A 143 -5.73 -16.33 -18.58
CA THR A 143 -4.69 -17.35 -18.76
C THR A 143 -4.63 -18.32 -17.58
N ASN A 144 -5.47 -18.12 -16.55
CA ASN A 144 -5.45 -18.93 -15.34
C ASN A 144 -6.20 -20.24 -15.55
N PHE A 145 -5.68 -21.30 -14.96
CA PHE A 145 -6.31 -22.60 -14.98
C PHE A 145 -7.35 -22.78 -13.87
N ASP A 146 -7.26 -22.00 -12.79
CA ASP A 146 -8.16 -22.10 -11.65
C ASP A 146 -9.62 -21.77 -12.01
N PRO A 147 -10.62 -22.32 -11.28
CA PRO A 147 -12.03 -22.12 -11.58
C PRO A 147 -12.64 -20.91 -10.82
N LEU A 148 -11.81 -20.02 -10.25
CA LEU A 148 -12.29 -19.06 -9.24
C LEU A 148 -13.23 -18.01 -9.83
N ILE A 149 -13.05 -17.61 -11.09
CA ILE A 149 -13.91 -16.63 -11.76
C ILE A 149 -15.31 -17.26 -11.99
N GLU A 150 -15.34 -18.49 -12.47
CA GLU A 150 -16.54 -19.26 -12.76
C GLU A 150 -17.32 -19.56 -11.49
N GLU A 151 -16.66 -20.12 -10.47
CA GLU A 151 -17.26 -20.44 -9.17
C GLU A 151 -17.82 -19.20 -8.48
N SER A 152 -17.07 -18.09 -8.49
CA SER A 152 -17.54 -16.82 -7.91
C SER A 152 -18.75 -16.28 -8.64
N SER A 153 -18.77 -16.35 -9.97
CA SER A 153 -19.88 -15.86 -10.79
C SER A 153 -21.15 -16.69 -10.61
N LEU A 154 -21.01 -18.01 -10.52
CA LEU A 154 -22.11 -18.93 -10.21
C LEU A 154 -22.68 -18.66 -8.82
N PHE A 155 -21.80 -18.49 -7.82
CA PHE A 155 -22.24 -18.16 -6.47
C PHE A 155 -22.95 -16.81 -6.42
N ALA A 156 -22.36 -15.75 -6.99
CA ALA A 156 -22.97 -14.42 -7.06
C ALA A 156 -24.35 -14.45 -7.74
N SER A 157 -24.49 -15.18 -8.85
CA SER A 157 -25.76 -15.36 -9.54
C SER A 157 -26.83 -16.04 -8.67
N SER A 158 -26.43 -16.95 -7.78
CA SER A 158 -27.35 -17.64 -6.86
C SER A 158 -27.92 -16.74 -5.75
N LEU A 159 -27.29 -15.59 -5.48
CA LEU A 159 -27.74 -14.61 -4.49
C LEU A 159 -28.82 -13.67 -5.03
N MET A 160 -29.03 -13.67 -6.35
CA MET A 160 -29.95 -12.76 -7.03
C MET A 160 -31.32 -13.40 -7.24
N ALA A 161 -32.34 -12.58 -7.46
CA ALA A 161 -33.66 -13.08 -7.79
C ALA A 161 -33.63 -13.88 -9.12
N PRO A 162 -34.45 -14.93 -9.27
CA PRO A 162 -34.53 -15.68 -10.52
C PRO A 162 -34.79 -14.75 -11.71
N GLY A 163 -33.93 -14.83 -12.74
CA GLY A 163 -34.04 -14.02 -13.95
C GLY A 163 -33.45 -12.61 -13.87
N SER A 164 -32.99 -12.13 -12.71
CA SER A 164 -32.35 -10.81 -12.58
C SER A 164 -30.82 -10.83 -12.69
N ALA A 165 -30.20 -12.01 -12.61
CA ALA A 165 -28.76 -12.19 -12.73
C ALA A 165 -28.36 -12.54 -14.16
N ALA A 166 -27.36 -11.85 -14.68
CA ALA A 166 -26.64 -12.28 -15.86
C ALA A 166 -25.77 -13.49 -15.51
N LYS A 167 -25.85 -14.55 -16.32
CA LYS A 167 -25.09 -15.79 -16.12
C LYS A 167 -24.03 -15.91 -17.20
N PRO A 168 -22.75 -16.07 -16.85
CA PRO A 168 -21.73 -16.12 -17.87
C PRO A 168 -21.75 -17.42 -18.66
N THR A 169 -21.58 -17.30 -19.97
CA THR A 169 -21.20 -18.43 -20.82
C THR A 169 -19.70 -18.68 -20.63
N VAL A 170 -19.32 -19.90 -20.25
CA VAL A 170 -17.92 -20.28 -20.05
C VAL A 170 -17.41 -21.03 -21.28
N ALA A 171 -16.32 -20.53 -21.86
CA ALA A 171 -15.61 -21.16 -22.97
C ALA A 171 -14.18 -21.51 -22.56
N THR A 172 -13.79 -22.73 -22.90
CA THR A 172 -12.45 -23.29 -22.73
C THR A 172 -11.89 -23.72 -24.07
N LEU A 173 -10.64 -24.18 -24.11
CA LEU A 173 -10.01 -24.67 -25.34
C LEU A 173 -10.84 -25.78 -26.03
N ASP A 174 -11.43 -26.68 -25.25
CA ASP A 174 -12.30 -27.77 -25.77
C ASP A 174 -13.67 -27.29 -26.28
N SER A 175 -14.02 -26.02 -26.02
CA SER A 175 -15.29 -25.40 -26.39
C SER A 175 -15.08 -24.05 -27.08
N ALA A 176 -13.98 -23.90 -27.83
CA ALA A 176 -13.62 -22.63 -28.50
C ALA A 176 -14.71 -22.09 -29.43
N ASN A 177 -15.51 -22.97 -30.04
CA ASN A 177 -16.68 -22.60 -30.84
C ASN A 177 -17.75 -21.83 -30.04
N VAL A 178 -17.88 -22.10 -28.74
CA VAL A 178 -18.79 -21.38 -27.84
C VAL A 178 -18.35 -19.93 -27.68
N ALA A 179 -17.05 -19.67 -27.55
CA ALA A 179 -16.52 -18.31 -27.47
C ALA A 179 -16.84 -17.51 -28.73
N THR A 180 -16.59 -18.09 -29.91
CA THR A 180 -16.89 -17.45 -31.20
C THR A 180 -18.38 -17.17 -31.37
N ARG A 181 -19.25 -18.15 -31.07
CA ARG A 181 -20.71 -17.96 -31.13
C ARG A 181 -21.17 -16.84 -30.21
N CYS A 182 -20.69 -16.83 -28.96
CA CYS A 182 -21.04 -15.83 -27.97
C CYS A 182 -20.69 -14.41 -28.44
N LEU A 183 -19.56 -14.24 -29.11
CA LEU A 183 -19.17 -12.98 -29.74
C LEU A 183 -20.04 -12.59 -30.93
N ASP A 184 -20.28 -13.52 -31.85
CA ASP A 184 -21.07 -13.28 -33.05
C ASP A 184 -22.52 -12.90 -32.71
N GLU A 185 -23.10 -13.56 -31.70
CA GLU A 185 -24.48 -13.34 -31.23
C GLU A 185 -24.60 -12.25 -30.17
N SER A 186 -23.48 -11.71 -29.67
CA SER A 186 -23.43 -10.75 -28.54
C SER A 186 -24.10 -11.27 -27.26
N ASP A 187 -23.92 -12.56 -26.96
CA ASP A 187 -24.49 -13.29 -25.83
C ASP A 187 -23.67 -13.07 -24.54
N TRP A 188 -23.74 -11.87 -23.98
CA TRP A 188 -22.97 -11.49 -22.80
C TRP A 188 -23.62 -11.96 -21.48
N PRO A 189 -22.84 -12.28 -20.43
CA PRO A 189 -21.38 -12.16 -20.33
C PRO A 189 -20.61 -13.43 -20.74
N LEU A 190 -19.39 -13.26 -21.25
CA LEU A 190 -18.47 -14.34 -21.64
C LEU A 190 -17.31 -14.48 -20.64
N ILE A 191 -17.01 -15.70 -20.20
CA ILE A 191 -15.74 -16.05 -19.54
C ILE A 191 -14.97 -17.00 -20.47
N ALA A 192 -13.79 -16.61 -20.92
CA ALA A 192 -12.99 -17.34 -21.89
C ALA A 192 -11.59 -17.67 -21.33
N LYS A 193 -11.29 -18.96 -21.15
CA LYS A 193 -10.00 -19.45 -20.66
C LYS A 193 -9.06 -19.78 -21.82
N LEU A 194 -8.10 -18.89 -22.07
CA LEU A 194 -7.24 -18.94 -23.26
C LEU A 194 -6.36 -20.20 -23.31
N HIS A 195 -5.90 -20.70 -22.17
CA HIS A 195 -5.09 -21.93 -22.09
C HIS A 195 -5.91 -23.18 -21.73
N GLY A 196 -7.24 -23.07 -21.68
CA GLY A 196 -8.13 -24.17 -21.29
C GLY A 196 -8.30 -24.35 -19.78
N ASP A 197 -8.82 -25.52 -19.40
CA ASP A 197 -9.02 -25.95 -18.01
C ASP A 197 -8.01 -27.06 -17.69
N TYR A 198 -7.34 -27.01 -16.54
CA TYR A 198 -6.38 -28.05 -16.16
C TYR A 198 -7.04 -29.43 -16.00
N ARG A 199 -8.36 -29.46 -15.74
CA ARG A 199 -9.14 -30.70 -15.66
C ARG A 199 -9.43 -31.33 -17.03
N SER A 200 -9.20 -30.59 -18.12
CA SER A 200 -9.30 -31.15 -19.47
C SER A 200 -8.18 -32.18 -19.61
N THR A 201 -8.60 -33.44 -19.61
CA THR A 201 -7.72 -34.53 -20.00
C THR A 201 -7.48 -34.34 -21.49
N SER A 202 -6.37 -33.69 -21.85
CA SER A 202 -5.82 -33.62 -23.21
C SER A 202 -5.35 -35.01 -23.69
N LEU A 203 -6.21 -36.02 -23.52
CA LEU A 203 -6.00 -37.42 -23.85
C LEU A 203 -6.49 -37.75 -25.25
N LYS A 204 -6.94 -36.77 -26.06
CA LYS A 204 -7.57 -37.05 -27.36
C LYS A 204 -7.33 -36.09 -28.54
N ASN A 205 -6.59 -34.98 -28.40
CA ASN A 205 -6.51 -34.00 -29.48
C ASN A 205 -5.15 -34.08 -30.18
N THR A 206 -5.17 -34.17 -31.51
CA THR A 206 -3.95 -34.08 -32.34
C THR A 206 -3.35 -32.67 -32.22
N THR A 207 -2.04 -32.52 -32.45
CA THR A 207 -1.35 -31.21 -32.35
C THR A 207 -1.98 -30.13 -33.24
N SER A 208 -2.57 -30.50 -34.38
CA SER A 208 -3.26 -29.57 -35.29
C SER A 208 -4.61 -29.09 -34.77
N GLU A 209 -5.36 -29.93 -34.06
CA GLU A 209 -6.67 -29.57 -33.52
C GLU A 209 -6.52 -28.59 -32.35
N LEU A 210 -5.57 -28.86 -31.46
CA LEU A 210 -5.23 -27.99 -30.34
C LEU A 210 -4.79 -26.60 -30.83
N ALA A 211 -3.99 -26.54 -31.89
CA ALA A 211 -3.57 -25.29 -32.52
C ALA A 211 -4.74 -24.52 -33.15
N SER A 212 -5.72 -25.22 -33.72
CA SER A 212 -6.93 -24.58 -34.28
C SER A 212 -7.82 -24.01 -33.17
N GLN A 213 -8.04 -24.77 -32.09
CA GLN A 213 -8.84 -24.34 -30.94
C GLN A 213 -8.24 -23.11 -30.24
N ASP A 214 -6.91 -23.12 -30.06
CA ASP A 214 -6.17 -21.98 -29.53
C ASP A 214 -6.33 -20.74 -30.42
N LYS A 215 -6.25 -20.91 -31.75
CA LYS A 215 -6.49 -19.83 -32.71
C LYS A 215 -7.92 -19.26 -32.59
N ASP A 216 -8.93 -20.10 -32.43
CA ASP A 216 -10.32 -19.65 -32.27
C ASP A 216 -10.52 -18.87 -30.96
N MET A 217 -9.93 -19.31 -29.85
CA MET A 217 -9.96 -18.58 -28.58
C MET A 217 -9.27 -17.21 -28.68
N ARG A 218 -8.11 -17.14 -29.36
CA ARG A 218 -7.42 -15.86 -29.59
C ARG A 218 -8.21 -14.96 -30.52
N ARG A 219 -8.83 -15.50 -31.57
CA ARG A 219 -9.75 -14.75 -32.44
C ARG A 219 -10.89 -14.16 -31.62
N ALA A 220 -11.46 -14.93 -30.69
CA ALA A 220 -12.50 -14.43 -29.81
C ALA A 220 -12.02 -13.21 -28.99
N MET A 221 -10.82 -13.28 -28.42
CA MET A 221 -10.21 -12.14 -27.71
C MET A 221 -10.01 -10.92 -28.61
N VAL A 222 -9.52 -11.11 -29.84
CA VAL A 222 -9.32 -10.03 -30.81
C VAL A 222 -10.66 -9.35 -31.16
N GLU A 223 -11.71 -10.12 -31.43
CA GLU A 223 -13.03 -9.59 -31.73
C GLU A 223 -13.65 -8.83 -30.55
N ALA A 224 -13.45 -9.29 -29.31
CA ALA A 224 -13.86 -8.54 -28.12
C ALA A 224 -13.11 -7.20 -28.00
N CYS A 225 -11.80 -7.19 -28.24
CA CYS A 225 -10.97 -5.98 -28.14
C CYS A 225 -11.23 -4.95 -29.26
N LYS A 226 -11.90 -5.34 -30.34
CA LYS A 226 -12.44 -4.42 -31.36
C LYS A 226 -13.72 -3.72 -30.90
N ARG A 227 -14.44 -4.30 -29.92
CA ARG A 227 -15.75 -3.84 -29.44
C ARG A 227 -15.68 -3.12 -28.10
N PHE A 228 -14.70 -3.46 -27.28
CA PHE A 228 -14.57 -3.00 -25.89
C PHE A 228 -13.17 -2.44 -25.61
N GLY A 229 -13.08 -1.54 -24.63
CA GLY A 229 -11.81 -1.30 -23.96
C GLY A 229 -11.33 -2.55 -23.23
N LEU A 230 -10.07 -2.59 -22.82
CA LEU A 230 -9.49 -3.76 -22.13
C LEU A 230 -8.84 -3.35 -20.81
N VAL A 231 -9.23 -4.03 -19.73
CA VAL A 231 -8.63 -3.92 -18.40
C VAL A 231 -7.81 -5.16 -18.10
N VAL A 232 -6.50 -5.00 -18.00
CA VAL A 232 -5.53 -6.10 -17.80
C VAL A 232 -5.08 -6.12 -16.34
N VAL A 233 -5.33 -7.22 -15.63
CA VAL A 233 -5.01 -7.37 -14.20
C VAL A 233 -4.22 -8.65 -13.95
N GLY A 234 -3.09 -8.54 -13.26
CA GLY A 234 -2.31 -9.70 -12.84
C GLY A 234 -1.68 -10.51 -13.98
N TYR A 235 -1.73 -10.02 -15.22
CA TYR A 235 -1.08 -10.59 -16.37
C TYR A 235 0.29 -9.93 -16.59
N SER A 236 1.34 -10.75 -16.72
CA SER A 236 2.72 -10.28 -16.78
C SER A 236 3.16 -9.86 -18.18
N GLY A 237 2.46 -10.29 -19.23
CA GLY A 237 2.88 -10.09 -20.62
C GLY A 237 3.96 -11.05 -21.12
N ARG A 238 4.19 -12.17 -20.41
CA ARG A 238 5.19 -13.17 -20.82
C ARG A 238 4.72 -14.14 -21.90
N ASP A 239 3.41 -14.35 -22.01
CA ASP A 239 2.86 -15.26 -23.01
C ASP A 239 2.87 -14.55 -24.36
N SER A 240 3.81 -14.94 -25.24
CA SER A 240 3.98 -14.34 -26.56
C SER A 240 2.72 -14.48 -27.40
N SER A 241 1.99 -15.56 -27.19
CA SER A 241 0.83 -15.98 -27.94
C SER A 241 -0.39 -15.07 -27.68
N VAL A 242 -0.56 -14.65 -26.43
CA VAL A 242 -1.53 -13.65 -25.99
C VAL A 242 -1.07 -12.25 -26.37
N MET A 243 0.22 -11.93 -26.23
CA MET A 243 0.77 -10.63 -26.65
C MET A 243 0.62 -10.39 -28.15
N GLU A 244 0.89 -11.39 -28.99
CA GLU A 244 0.67 -11.35 -30.44
C GLU A 244 -0.80 -11.10 -30.79
N ALA A 245 -1.72 -11.76 -30.09
CA ALA A 245 -3.15 -11.52 -30.28
C ALA A 245 -3.54 -10.08 -29.92
N LEU A 246 -3.06 -9.55 -28.78
CA LEU A 246 -3.27 -8.15 -28.39
C LEU A 246 -2.67 -7.16 -29.39
N GLU A 247 -1.45 -7.42 -29.88
CA GLU A 247 -0.80 -6.60 -30.92
C GLU A 247 -1.58 -6.64 -32.23
N SER A 248 -2.14 -7.79 -32.62
CA SER A 248 -2.91 -7.92 -33.86
C SER A 248 -4.16 -7.03 -33.89
N VAL A 249 -4.75 -6.73 -32.73
CA VAL A 249 -5.89 -5.81 -32.61
C VAL A 249 -5.54 -4.43 -33.18
N LEU A 250 -4.30 -3.99 -33.03
CA LEU A 250 -3.83 -2.67 -33.47
C LEU A 250 -3.83 -2.49 -35.00
N THR A 251 -4.01 -3.56 -35.76
CA THR A 251 -4.12 -3.52 -37.23
C THR A 251 -5.52 -3.17 -37.73
N TYR A 252 -6.53 -3.21 -36.86
CA TYR A 252 -7.93 -2.93 -37.19
C TYR A 252 -8.29 -1.46 -36.96
N GLU A 253 -9.40 -1.04 -37.56
CA GLU A 253 -9.96 0.29 -37.30
C GLU A 253 -10.51 0.39 -35.87
N ASN A 254 -10.17 1.49 -35.19
CA ASN A 254 -10.61 1.80 -33.82
C ASN A 254 -10.37 0.69 -32.78
N PRO A 255 -9.10 0.25 -32.58
CA PRO A 255 -8.77 -0.78 -31.60
C PRO A 255 -9.00 -0.28 -30.17
N PHE A 256 -9.50 -1.14 -29.28
CA PHE A 256 -9.77 -0.82 -27.87
C PHE A 256 -10.60 0.48 -27.71
N PRO A 257 -11.84 0.54 -28.21
CA PRO A 257 -12.61 1.79 -28.34
C PRO A 257 -12.89 2.53 -27.02
N SER A 258 -12.79 1.86 -25.87
CA SER A 258 -12.90 2.48 -24.53
C SER A 258 -11.57 2.58 -23.78
N GLY A 259 -10.44 2.43 -24.49
CA GLY A 259 -9.10 2.52 -23.94
C GLY A 259 -8.50 1.19 -23.49
N LEU A 260 -7.20 1.22 -23.24
CA LEU A 260 -6.40 0.09 -22.77
C LEU A 260 -5.82 0.44 -21.40
N TYR A 261 -6.20 -0.35 -20.39
CA TYR A 261 -5.85 -0.14 -18.99
C TYR A 261 -4.99 -1.30 -18.50
N TRP A 262 -3.73 -1.03 -18.15
CA TRP A 262 -2.81 -2.06 -17.67
C TRP A 262 -2.50 -1.87 -16.19
N CYS A 263 -2.99 -2.76 -15.34
CA CYS A 263 -2.75 -2.72 -13.91
C CYS A 263 -1.39 -3.33 -13.54
N THR A 264 -0.61 -2.61 -12.74
CA THR A 264 0.70 -3.06 -12.24
C THR A 264 1.00 -2.44 -10.89
N SER A 265 1.80 -3.11 -10.05
CA SER A 265 2.26 -2.52 -8.78
C SER A 265 3.21 -1.33 -8.95
N SER A 266 3.82 -1.18 -10.13
CA SER A 266 4.54 0.03 -10.55
C SER A 266 4.78 -0.02 -12.05
N SER A 267 4.70 1.13 -12.71
CA SER A 267 5.08 1.31 -14.12
C SER A 267 6.50 0.78 -14.44
N SER A 268 7.43 0.92 -13.49
CA SER A 268 8.82 0.43 -13.61
C SER A 268 8.96 -1.09 -13.71
N LYS A 269 7.93 -1.85 -13.31
CA LYS A 269 7.94 -3.33 -13.34
C LYS A 269 7.34 -3.92 -14.61
N LEU A 270 6.84 -3.09 -15.53
CA LEU A 270 6.33 -3.58 -16.81
C LEU A 270 7.45 -4.22 -17.63
N LEU A 271 7.19 -5.41 -18.18
CA LEU A 271 8.16 -6.09 -19.04
C LEU A 271 8.40 -5.29 -20.34
N PRO A 272 9.57 -5.42 -20.97
CA PRO A 272 9.87 -4.74 -22.24
C PRO A 272 8.81 -4.96 -23.32
N ALA A 273 8.33 -6.20 -23.48
CA ALA A 273 7.27 -6.53 -24.45
C ALA A 273 5.96 -5.80 -24.16
N VAL A 274 5.61 -5.60 -22.88
CA VAL A 274 4.42 -4.83 -22.49
C VAL A 274 4.62 -3.35 -22.79
N ASN A 275 5.78 -2.78 -22.43
CA ASN A 275 6.08 -1.38 -22.74
C ASN A 275 6.04 -1.11 -24.26
N GLU A 276 6.58 -2.03 -25.05
CA GLU A 276 6.54 -1.95 -26.51
C GLU A 276 5.10 -2.00 -27.03
N PHE A 277 4.28 -2.96 -26.58
CA PHE A 277 2.88 -3.06 -26.95
C PHE A 277 2.08 -1.81 -26.58
N LEU A 278 2.21 -1.30 -25.35
CA LEU A 278 1.53 -0.08 -24.90
C LEU A 278 1.96 1.15 -25.74
N GLY A 279 3.23 1.23 -26.13
CA GLY A 279 3.74 2.27 -27.04
C GLY A 279 3.17 2.17 -28.45
N LYS A 280 3.08 0.95 -29.01
CA LYS A 280 2.42 0.69 -30.29
C LYS A 280 0.95 1.08 -30.24
N ALA A 281 0.23 0.71 -29.18
CA ALA A 281 -1.18 1.06 -28.99
C ALA A 281 -1.41 2.58 -28.93
N ALA A 282 -0.59 3.30 -28.17
CA ALA A 282 -0.65 4.76 -28.10
C ALA A 282 -0.35 5.43 -29.46
N SER A 283 0.56 4.84 -30.25
CA SER A 283 0.88 5.29 -31.61
C SER A 283 -0.25 5.02 -32.61
N ALA A 284 -1.03 3.95 -32.39
CA ALA A 284 -2.24 3.63 -33.14
C ALA A 284 -3.46 4.50 -32.74
N GLY A 285 -3.29 5.44 -31.80
CA GLY A 285 -4.33 6.39 -31.38
C GLY A 285 -5.19 5.95 -30.20
N VAL A 286 -4.93 4.77 -29.64
CA VAL A 286 -5.61 4.23 -28.45
C VAL A 286 -5.29 5.09 -27.23
N ASP A 287 -6.29 5.32 -26.38
CA ASP A 287 -6.06 5.89 -25.04
C ASP A 287 -5.49 4.82 -24.11
N VAL A 288 -4.21 4.96 -23.76
CA VAL A 288 -3.46 3.97 -22.98
C VAL A 288 -3.16 4.49 -21.59
N PHE A 289 -3.54 3.69 -20.58
CA PHE A 289 -3.38 4.02 -19.17
C PHE A 289 -2.66 2.88 -18.43
N VAL A 290 -1.65 3.25 -17.65
CA VAL A 290 -1.04 2.35 -16.66
C VAL A 290 -1.68 2.67 -15.31
N ILE A 291 -2.27 1.66 -14.67
CA ILE A 291 -2.92 1.81 -13.37
C ILE A 291 -1.98 1.26 -12.30
N GLU A 292 -1.52 2.12 -11.40
CA GLU A 292 -0.72 1.67 -10.26
C GLU A 292 -1.61 1.16 -9.12
N THR A 293 -1.54 -0.15 -8.87
CA THR A 293 -2.28 -0.87 -7.83
C THR A 293 -1.49 -2.10 -7.40
N ALA A 294 -1.36 -2.36 -6.10
CA ALA A 294 -0.47 -3.44 -5.65
C ALA A 294 -1.07 -4.82 -5.92
N THR A 295 -2.40 -4.96 -5.84
CA THR A 295 -3.10 -6.23 -5.99
C THR A 295 -4.47 -6.07 -6.67
N PHE A 296 -5.03 -7.17 -7.15
CA PHE A 296 -6.39 -7.18 -7.68
C PHE A 296 -7.43 -6.80 -6.61
N ASP A 297 -7.20 -7.17 -5.35
CA ASP A 297 -8.10 -6.87 -4.23
C ASP A 297 -8.14 -5.35 -3.92
N GLU A 298 -7.01 -4.65 -4.05
CA GLU A 298 -6.97 -3.19 -3.90
C GLU A 298 -7.76 -2.48 -5.01
N LEU A 299 -7.55 -2.88 -6.28
CA LEU A 299 -8.33 -2.37 -7.41
C LEU A 299 -9.84 -2.62 -7.19
N ALA A 300 -10.20 -3.82 -6.73
CA ALA A 300 -11.58 -4.16 -6.43
C ALA A 300 -12.17 -3.29 -5.30
N GLY A 301 -11.37 -2.93 -4.29
CA GLY A 301 -11.77 -1.98 -3.25
C GLY A 301 -12.11 -0.60 -3.81
N ASP A 302 -11.26 -0.09 -4.70
CA ASP A 302 -11.52 1.18 -5.39
C ASP A 302 -12.76 1.13 -6.28
N LEU A 303 -12.97 0.01 -7.00
CA LEU A 303 -14.18 -0.20 -7.82
C LEU A 303 -15.44 -0.25 -6.97
N LEU A 304 -15.40 -0.93 -5.82
CA LEU A 304 -16.55 -1.04 -4.91
C LEU A 304 -16.99 0.33 -4.38
N ASN A 305 -16.05 1.26 -4.19
CA ASN A 305 -16.36 2.62 -3.74
C ASN A 305 -17.07 3.48 -4.81
N GLN A 306 -16.92 3.14 -6.10
CA GLN A 306 -17.44 3.94 -7.21
C GLN A 306 -18.63 3.30 -7.93
N ILE A 307 -18.79 1.98 -7.85
CA ILE A 307 -19.79 1.22 -8.60
C ILE A 307 -20.88 0.73 -7.67
N SER A 308 -22.14 1.03 -8.03
CA SER A 308 -23.29 0.45 -7.35
C SER A 308 -23.55 -0.99 -7.82
N LEU A 309 -23.51 -1.92 -6.87
CA LEU A 309 -23.96 -3.30 -7.03
C LEU A 309 -25.32 -3.50 -6.34
N PRO A 310 -26.15 -4.44 -6.82
CA PRO A 310 -27.31 -4.92 -6.06
C PRO A 310 -26.93 -5.35 -4.64
N GLY A 311 -27.78 -5.04 -3.65
CA GLY A 311 -27.53 -5.29 -2.22
C GLY A 311 -26.96 -6.68 -1.91
N PRO A 312 -27.57 -7.79 -2.37
CA PRO A 312 -27.06 -9.14 -2.12
C PRO A 312 -25.63 -9.37 -2.64
N LEU A 313 -25.27 -8.76 -3.77
CA LEU A 313 -23.93 -8.84 -4.35
C LEU A 313 -22.93 -7.98 -3.56
N GLN A 314 -23.35 -6.77 -3.17
CA GLN A 314 -22.52 -5.89 -2.34
C GLN A 314 -22.19 -6.53 -0.99
N ASP A 315 -23.20 -7.12 -0.32
CA ASP A 315 -23.04 -7.84 0.94
C ASP A 315 -22.10 -9.04 0.79
N HIS A 316 -22.20 -9.76 -0.33
CA HIS A 316 -21.32 -10.88 -0.62
C HIS A 316 -19.85 -10.45 -0.79
N VAL A 317 -19.60 -9.35 -1.49
CA VAL A 317 -18.25 -8.78 -1.63
C VAL A 317 -17.71 -8.37 -0.27
N LEU A 318 -18.50 -7.62 0.52
CA LEU A 318 -18.13 -7.14 1.85
C LEU A 318 -18.02 -8.24 2.92
N SER A 319 -18.65 -9.41 2.69
CA SER A 319 -18.54 -10.57 3.59
C SER A 319 -17.12 -11.18 3.62
N PHE A 320 -16.32 -10.92 2.58
CA PHE A 320 -14.94 -11.40 2.54
C PHE A 320 -14.10 -10.69 3.59
N LYS A 321 -13.53 -11.47 4.50
CA LYS A 321 -12.53 -11.00 5.44
C LYS A 321 -11.18 -11.55 4.99
N PRO A 322 -10.23 -10.70 4.55
CA PRO A 322 -8.89 -11.20 4.24
C PRO A 322 -8.31 -11.88 5.46
N ALA A 323 -7.61 -12.99 5.25
CA ALA A 323 -6.86 -13.63 6.33
C ALA A 323 -5.90 -12.59 6.91
N GLN A 324 -6.04 -12.27 8.21
CA GLN A 324 -5.11 -11.40 8.90
C GLN A 324 -3.73 -12.07 8.87
N PHE A 325 -2.85 -11.65 7.96
CA PHE A 325 -1.45 -12.07 7.93
C PHE A 325 -0.70 -11.61 9.19
N ALA A 326 -1.17 -10.52 9.82
CA ALA A 326 -0.78 -10.14 11.16
C ALA A 326 -1.69 -10.87 12.17
N ALA A 327 -1.33 -12.10 12.54
CA ALA A 327 -1.86 -12.66 13.77
C ALA A 327 -1.39 -11.77 14.92
N PRO A 328 -2.30 -11.19 15.73
CA PRO A 328 -1.88 -10.54 16.97
C PRO A 328 -1.13 -11.60 17.77
N THR A 329 0.18 -11.43 17.92
CA THR A 329 0.96 -12.36 18.73
C THR A 329 0.45 -12.17 20.15
N PRO A 330 -0.22 -13.17 20.76
CA PRO A 330 -0.78 -13.00 22.08
C PRO A 330 0.37 -12.62 23.01
N VAL A 331 0.24 -11.46 23.65
CA VAL A 331 1.19 -11.02 24.66
C VAL A 331 0.99 -11.98 25.84
N ARG A 332 1.76 -13.08 25.87
CA ARG A 332 1.75 -14.07 26.98
C ARG A 332 1.79 -13.27 28.28
N THR A 333 0.97 -13.56 29.29
CA THR A 333 0.86 -12.72 30.51
C THR A 333 1.63 -13.24 31.74
N MET A 334 2.32 -14.38 31.65
CA MET A 334 3.02 -15.01 32.79
C MET A 334 4.21 -14.20 33.36
N GLU A 335 4.57 -14.46 34.63
CA GLU A 335 5.67 -13.82 35.38
C GLU A 335 7.05 -13.93 34.70
N ALA A 336 7.82 -12.84 34.73
CA ALA A 336 9.03 -12.63 33.94
C ALA A 336 10.33 -13.04 34.66
N ARG A 337 11.31 -13.62 33.93
CA ARG A 337 12.72 -13.76 34.37
C ARG A 337 13.53 -12.50 34.06
N LYS A 338 14.66 -12.28 34.76
CA LYS A 338 15.38 -11.00 34.79
C LYS A 338 16.03 -10.52 33.46
N PHE A 339 16.41 -11.36 32.49
CA PHE A 339 17.13 -10.94 31.25
C PHE A 339 17.08 -12.02 30.13
N PRO A 340 17.21 -11.68 28.82
CA PRO A 340 17.44 -10.36 28.20
C PRO A 340 16.21 -9.76 27.48
N VAL A 341 16.00 -8.45 27.64
CA VAL A 341 14.80 -7.71 27.18
C VAL A 341 15.15 -6.67 26.11
N LEU A 342 14.36 -6.57 25.03
CA LEU A 342 14.48 -5.51 24.03
C LEU A 342 13.74 -4.26 24.51
N ARG A 343 14.35 -3.08 24.37
CA ARG A 343 13.70 -1.80 24.64
C ARG A 343 12.99 -1.30 23.38
N PHE A 344 11.73 -0.93 23.49
CA PHE A 344 10.98 -0.30 22.41
C PHE A 344 11.08 1.22 22.50
N SER A 345 10.96 1.90 21.36
CA SER A 345 10.84 3.35 21.28
C SER A 345 9.36 3.77 21.32
N ALA A 346 8.64 3.31 22.34
CA ALA A 346 7.21 3.58 22.52
C ALA A 346 6.92 3.98 23.96
N LEU A 347 6.18 5.06 24.16
CA LEU A 347 5.72 5.53 25.47
C LEU A 347 4.24 5.18 25.65
N LEU A 348 3.87 4.62 26.79
CA LEU A 348 2.46 4.37 27.09
C LEU A 348 1.73 5.71 27.27
N VAL A 349 0.62 5.88 26.55
CA VAL A 349 -0.31 6.99 26.75
C VAL A 349 -1.32 6.57 27.81
N GLU A 350 -1.12 7.06 29.02
CA GLU A 350 -1.96 6.73 30.19
C GLU A 350 -3.31 7.47 30.12
N SER A 351 -3.31 8.68 29.57
CA SER A 351 -4.54 9.44 29.29
C SER A 351 -4.32 10.43 28.16
N PHE A 352 -5.38 10.75 27.44
CA PHE A 352 -5.43 11.74 26.36
C PHE A 352 -6.78 12.50 26.45
N PRO A 353 -6.97 13.63 25.75
CA PRO A 353 -8.19 14.43 25.90
C PRO A 353 -9.39 13.70 25.31
N THR A 354 -10.48 13.65 26.07
CA THR A 354 -11.75 13.02 25.68
C THR A 354 -12.79 14.02 25.17
N THR A 355 -12.51 15.33 25.29
CA THR A 355 -13.44 16.37 24.87
C THR A 355 -12.74 17.50 24.13
N ALA A 356 -13.35 18.03 23.07
CA ALA A 356 -12.91 19.24 22.37
C ALA A 356 -14.01 20.32 22.39
N ARG A 357 -13.66 21.58 22.14
CA ARG A 357 -14.63 22.66 21.96
C ARG A 357 -15.40 22.44 20.66
N ARG A 358 -16.72 22.60 20.68
CA ARG A 358 -17.57 22.56 19.48
C ARG A 358 -17.91 23.99 19.04
N ILE A 359 -17.62 24.33 17.79
CA ILE A 359 -17.85 25.64 17.19
C ILE A 359 -18.62 25.43 15.87
N THR A 360 -19.75 26.11 15.70
CA THR A 360 -20.52 26.06 14.45
C THR A 360 -20.12 27.25 13.57
N LEU A 361 -19.78 26.97 12.31
CA LEU A 361 -19.44 28.00 11.31
C LEU A 361 -20.72 28.48 10.62
N GLY A 362 -20.80 29.78 10.33
CA GLY A 362 -21.97 30.38 9.67
C GLY A 362 -22.15 29.94 8.22
N HIS A 363 -21.10 29.46 7.57
CA HIS A 363 -21.16 28.84 6.24
C HIS A 363 -20.09 27.74 6.11
N PRO A 364 -20.29 26.77 5.21
CA PRO A 364 -19.31 25.71 4.97
C PRO A 364 -18.00 26.28 4.43
N SER A 365 -16.91 26.03 5.15
CA SER A 365 -15.56 26.42 4.74
C SER A 365 -14.61 25.23 4.82
N PRO A 366 -13.72 25.05 3.82
CA PRO A 366 -12.74 23.98 3.84
C PRO A 366 -11.70 24.20 4.94
N ILE A 367 -11.18 23.11 5.52
CA ILE A 367 -10.25 23.16 6.66
C ILE A 367 -8.94 23.91 6.38
N PHE A 368 -8.50 24.01 5.12
CA PHE A 368 -7.28 24.76 4.78
C PHE A 368 -7.47 26.27 5.01
N GLU A 369 -8.65 26.80 4.71
CA GLU A 369 -8.98 28.21 4.87
C GLU A 369 -9.01 28.56 6.37
N VAL A 370 -9.68 27.73 7.17
CA VAL A 370 -9.71 27.85 8.63
C VAL A 370 -8.28 27.84 9.21
N ARG A 371 -7.42 26.92 8.74
CA ARG A 371 -6.03 26.83 9.21
C ARG A 371 -5.18 28.03 8.81
N GLU A 372 -5.37 28.60 7.61
CA GLU A 372 -4.66 29.82 7.20
C GLU A 372 -5.15 31.06 7.96
N LEU A 373 -6.45 31.17 8.27
CA LEU A 373 -6.98 32.24 9.13
C LEU A 373 -6.37 32.20 10.55
N LEU A 374 -6.31 31.02 11.16
CA LEU A 374 -5.69 30.86 12.49
C LEU A 374 -4.19 31.17 12.46
N LYS A 375 -3.51 30.85 11.36
CA LYS A 375 -2.08 31.09 11.19
C LYS A 375 -1.76 32.56 10.94
N SER A 376 -2.58 33.26 10.15
CA SER A 376 -2.40 34.69 9.87
C SER A 376 -2.62 35.55 11.11
N SER A 377 -3.57 35.17 11.98
CA SER A 377 -3.80 35.80 13.28
C SER A 377 -2.81 35.36 14.38
N LYS A 378 -1.92 34.41 14.07
CA LYS A 378 -1.00 33.75 15.03
C LYS A 378 -1.71 33.08 16.21
N CYS A 379 -2.98 32.68 16.03
CA CYS A 379 -3.73 31.96 17.04
C CYS A 379 -3.14 30.57 17.28
N ARG A 380 -2.94 30.23 18.56
CA ARG A 380 -2.41 28.92 18.96
C ARG A 380 -3.57 27.96 19.21
N ALA A 381 -4.03 27.31 18.15
CA ALA A 381 -5.08 26.30 18.22
C ALA A 381 -4.74 25.03 17.40
N ALA A 382 -5.41 23.92 17.74
CA ALA A 382 -5.51 22.72 16.92
C ALA A 382 -6.99 22.49 16.60
N VAL A 383 -7.30 22.23 15.33
CA VAL A 383 -8.68 22.21 14.84
C VAL A 383 -8.91 21.10 13.83
N ALA A 384 -10.10 20.51 13.87
CA ALA A 384 -10.60 19.51 12.93
C ALA A 384 -12.05 19.85 12.52
N LEU A 385 -12.38 19.59 11.25
CA LEU A 385 -13.70 19.85 10.68
C LEU A 385 -14.57 18.60 10.73
N VAL A 386 -15.82 18.74 11.16
CA VAL A 386 -16.85 17.70 11.21
C VAL A 386 -18.12 18.26 10.57
N GLY A 387 -18.31 18.02 9.26
CA GLY A 387 -19.38 18.67 8.50
C GLY A 387 -19.20 20.19 8.44
N ASN A 388 -20.16 20.95 8.98
CA ASN A 388 -20.10 22.42 9.11
C ASN A 388 -19.66 22.90 10.52
N GLU A 389 -19.16 21.97 11.33
CA GLU A 389 -18.75 22.26 12.70
C GLU A 389 -17.26 22.01 12.89
N LEU A 390 -16.68 22.70 13.84
CA LEU A 390 -15.27 22.63 14.17
C LEU A 390 -15.10 22.07 15.58
N ALA A 391 -14.26 21.05 15.69
CA ALA A 391 -13.71 20.58 16.95
C ALA A 391 -12.37 21.26 17.18
N ALA A 392 -12.22 21.94 18.32
CA ALA A 392 -11.05 22.79 18.59
C ALA A 392 -10.44 22.57 19.98
N PHE A 393 -9.12 22.68 20.02
CA PHE A 393 -8.33 22.93 21.22
C PHE A 393 -7.67 24.30 21.07
N GLY A 394 -7.89 25.19 22.03
CA GLY A 394 -7.45 26.58 21.94
C GLY A 394 -8.30 27.48 22.84
N LYS A 395 -7.88 28.75 22.97
CA LYS A 395 -8.66 29.76 23.71
C LYS A 395 -9.87 30.15 22.88
N ASP A 396 -11.04 30.13 23.50
CA ASP A 396 -12.31 30.36 22.81
C ASP A 396 -12.32 31.77 22.19
N THR A 397 -11.88 32.79 22.93
CA THR A 397 -11.83 34.19 22.47
C THR A 397 -10.90 34.40 21.28
N GLU A 398 -9.70 33.79 21.28
CA GLU A 398 -8.72 33.92 20.19
C GLU A 398 -9.18 33.20 18.93
N ILE A 399 -9.81 32.02 19.07
CA ILE A 399 -10.34 31.27 17.93
C ILE A 399 -11.50 32.04 17.28
N LEU A 400 -12.45 32.55 18.07
CA LEU A 400 -13.59 33.31 17.55
C LEU A 400 -13.13 34.59 16.85
N ALA A 401 -12.18 35.33 17.43
CA ALA A 401 -11.63 36.53 16.80
C ALA A 401 -10.91 36.23 15.47
N SER A 402 -10.16 35.12 15.43
CA SER A 402 -9.43 34.71 14.23
C SER A 402 -10.35 34.27 13.09
N LEU A 403 -11.49 33.68 13.43
CA LEU A 403 -12.45 33.14 12.47
C LEU A 403 -13.65 34.07 12.24
N HIS A 404 -13.59 35.34 12.65
CA HIS A 404 -14.72 36.28 12.59
C HIS A 404 -15.40 36.35 11.21
N THR A 405 -14.64 36.21 10.12
CA THR A 405 -15.17 36.19 8.74
C THR A 405 -16.15 35.05 8.46
N LEU A 406 -16.04 33.95 9.24
CA LEU A 406 -16.88 32.76 9.12
C LEU A 406 -18.08 32.77 10.07
N ASN A 407 -18.31 33.88 10.81
CA ASN A 407 -19.37 34.02 11.83
C ASN A 407 -19.45 32.82 12.80
N PRO A 408 -18.36 32.49 13.53
CA PRO A 408 -18.30 31.30 14.37
C PRO A 408 -19.13 31.47 15.64
N THR A 409 -19.82 30.41 16.07
CA THR A 409 -20.60 30.39 17.31
C THR A 409 -20.21 29.20 18.18
N LEU A 410 -20.02 29.41 19.49
CA LEU A 410 -19.74 28.32 20.42
C LEU A 410 -20.98 27.46 20.61
N ASN A 411 -20.84 26.15 20.43
CA ASN A 411 -21.95 25.20 20.47
C ASN A 411 -21.61 23.99 21.36
N GLY A 412 -21.05 24.26 22.54
CA GLY A 412 -20.77 23.24 23.56
C GLY A 412 -19.45 22.49 23.35
N HIS A 413 -19.50 21.16 23.44
CA HIS A 413 -18.33 20.27 23.41
C HIS A 413 -18.57 19.04 22.54
N TRP A 414 -17.51 18.55 21.92
CA TRP A 414 -17.45 17.24 21.27
C TRP A 414 -16.90 16.20 22.24
N SER A 415 -17.47 14.99 22.23
CA SER A 415 -16.81 13.80 22.79
C SER A 415 -15.89 13.20 21.73
N LEU A 416 -14.66 12.89 22.08
CA LEU A 416 -13.64 12.38 21.17
C LEU A 416 -13.50 10.87 21.30
N ASP A 417 -13.64 10.15 20.19
CA ASP A 417 -13.38 8.72 20.08
C ASP A 417 -12.36 8.48 18.94
N PRO A 418 -11.04 8.38 19.25
CA PRO A 418 -10.01 8.20 18.24
C PRO A 418 -10.03 6.84 17.54
N VAL A 419 -10.76 5.84 18.07
CA VAL A 419 -10.89 4.52 17.44
C VAL A 419 -11.94 4.56 16.35
N ARG A 420 -13.07 5.21 16.63
CA ARG A 420 -14.20 5.29 15.70
C ARG A 420 -14.07 6.43 14.70
N ASP A 421 -13.54 7.57 15.14
CA ASP A 421 -13.62 8.83 14.41
C ASP A 421 -12.22 9.31 13.98
N SER A 422 -11.93 9.20 12.68
CA SER A 422 -10.61 9.56 12.11
C SER A 422 -10.25 11.03 12.27
N TRP A 423 -11.24 11.93 12.27
CA TRP A 423 -11.04 13.36 12.53
C TRP A 423 -10.61 13.62 13.98
N ALA A 424 -11.12 12.84 14.94
CA ALA A 424 -10.77 12.95 16.35
C ALA A 424 -9.34 12.46 16.59
N MET A 425 -8.95 11.35 15.94
CA MET A 425 -7.56 10.88 15.91
C MET A 425 -6.62 11.99 15.40
N GLY A 426 -6.92 12.59 14.25
CA GLY A 426 -6.09 13.66 13.67
C GLY A 426 -5.95 14.86 14.61
N LEU A 427 -7.05 15.29 15.24
CA LEU A 427 -7.05 16.40 16.20
C LEU A 427 -6.20 16.10 17.45
N ILE A 428 -6.38 14.91 18.03
CA ILE A 428 -5.62 14.45 19.21
C ILE A 428 -4.13 14.36 18.86
N TYR A 429 -3.81 13.86 17.67
CA TYR A 429 -2.43 13.67 17.25
C TYR A 429 -1.69 14.99 16.99
N ASP A 430 -2.35 15.96 16.33
CA ASP A 430 -1.85 17.33 16.18
C ASP A 430 -1.58 17.98 17.54
N ALA A 431 -2.50 17.79 18.49
CA ALA A 431 -2.39 18.35 19.83
C ALA A 431 -1.29 17.68 20.67
N LEU A 432 -1.11 16.36 20.53
CA LEU A 432 -0.05 15.60 21.20
C LEU A 432 1.32 16.16 20.83
N LEU A 433 1.58 16.42 19.55
CA LEU A 433 2.87 16.97 19.13
C LEU A 433 3.13 18.36 19.69
N ARG A 434 2.10 19.20 19.75
CA ARG A 434 2.19 20.54 20.36
C ARG A 434 2.47 20.43 21.86
N ALA A 435 1.83 19.49 22.55
CA ALA A 435 2.06 19.21 23.97
C ALA A 435 3.49 18.69 24.23
N LEU A 436 3.99 17.81 23.36
CA LEU A 436 5.37 17.31 23.43
C LEU A 436 6.40 18.42 23.15
N ALA A 437 6.12 19.36 22.26
CA ALA A 437 7.04 20.46 21.97
C ALA A 437 7.00 21.61 23.00
N ARG A 438 5.91 21.77 23.74
CA ARG A 438 5.68 22.94 24.60
C ARG A 438 6.73 23.06 25.71
N ARG A 439 7.34 24.25 25.84
CA ARG A 439 8.40 24.58 26.84
C ARG A 439 9.65 23.70 26.73
N ARG A 440 9.85 23.08 25.57
CA ARG A 440 11.03 22.27 25.24
C ARG A 440 11.71 22.83 23.99
N PRO A 441 13.00 22.55 23.77
CA PRO A 441 13.73 23.00 22.60
C PRO A 441 13.43 22.08 21.41
N LEU A 442 12.14 21.91 21.11
CA LEU A 442 11.61 21.04 20.07
C LEU A 442 10.67 21.85 19.17
N ILE A 443 10.73 21.57 17.87
CA ILE A 443 9.90 22.20 16.84
C ILE A 443 8.99 21.12 16.26
N PRO A 444 7.64 21.22 16.43
CA PRO A 444 6.71 20.29 15.84
C PRO A 444 6.57 20.57 14.33
N ARG A 445 6.65 19.51 13.53
CA ARG A 445 6.43 19.51 12.08
C ARG A 445 5.22 18.63 11.78
N LEU A 446 4.09 19.28 11.55
CA LEU A 446 2.84 18.63 11.17
C LEU A 446 2.82 18.43 9.65
N LYS A 447 2.93 17.18 9.17
CA LYS A 447 2.80 16.82 7.76
C LYS A 447 1.64 15.85 7.55
N ARG A 448 1.16 15.74 6.31
CA ARG A 448 0.13 14.77 5.90
C ARG A 448 0.58 13.31 6.08
N SER A 449 1.87 13.03 5.88
CA SER A 449 2.45 11.68 5.90
C SER A 449 3.12 11.31 7.24
N GLY A 450 2.64 11.87 8.35
CA GLY A 450 3.21 11.66 9.67
C GLY A 450 3.88 12.88 10.27
N HIS A 451 3.98 12.87 11.59
CA HIS A 451 4.35 14.01 12.40
C HIS A 451 5.76 13.84 12.94
N SER A 452 6.54 14.92 13.02
CA SER A 452 7.89 14.85 13.58
C SER A 452 8.20 15.99 14.55
N LEU A 453 9.11 15.74 15.47
CA LEU A 453 9.66 16.72 16.39
C LEU A 453 11.16 16.87 16.10
N GLN A 454 11.59 18.10 15.84
CA GLN A 454 12.99 18.42 15.53
C GLN A 454 13.62 19.18 16.69
N VAL A 455 14.87 18.88 17.03
CA VAL A 455 15.65 19.68 17.98
C VAL A 455 15.80 21.09 17.41
N ALA A 456 15.48 22.10 18.22
CA ALA A 456 15.60 23.50 17.83
C ALA A 456 17.07 23.92 17.76
N ASN A 457 17.45 24.57 16.65
CA ASN A 457 18.74 25.26 16.53
C ASN A 457 18.81 26.43 17.52
N ALA A 458 20.04 26.87 17.83
CA ALA A 458 20.26 28.14 18.52
C ALA A 458 19.61 29.28 17.71
N ARG A 459 18.96 30.22 18.40
CA ARG A 459 18.31 31.37 17.76
C ARG A 459 19.24 32.58 17.79
N ASP A 460 19.21 33.37 16.71
CA ASP A 460 19.88 34.67 16.68
C ASP A 460 19.23 35.60 17.72
N GLY A 461 20.03 36.09 18.66
CA GLY A 461 19.56 36.93 19.78
C GLY A 461 19.06 36.17 21.01
N GLU A 462 19.34 34.86 21.15
CA GLU A 462 19.06 34.08 22.38
C GLU A 462 19.78 34.69 23.60
N THR A 463 19.06 34.92 24.71
CA THR A 463 19.68 35.38 25.96
C THR A 463 20.51 34.27 26.60
N GLU A 464 21.49 34.62 27.44
CA GLU A 464 22.35 33.63 28.10
C GLU A 464 21.54 32.63 28.96
N GLU A 465 20.49 33.09 29.63
CA GLU A 465 19.57 32.22 30.38
C GLU A 465 18.81 31.22 29.48
N GLN A 466 18.37 31.66 28.30
CA GLN A 466 17.68 30.80 27.32
C GLN A 466 18.62 29.73 26.77
N ARG A 467 19.87 30.12 26.46
CA ARG A 467 20.93 29.20 26.02
C ARG A 467 21.21 28.13 27.07
N GLN A 468 21.46 28.54 28.31
CA GLN A 468 21.73 27.63 29.41
C GLN A 468 20.56 26.67 29.66
N ARG A 469 19.32 27.16 29.59
CA ARG A 469 18.13 26.33 29.71
C ARG A 469 18.05 25.28 28.59
N ARG A 470 18.28 25.68 27.35
CA ARG A 470 18.28 24.78 26.18
C ARG A 470 19.36 23.72 26.31
N GLU A 471 20.59 24.10 26.65
CA GLU A 471 21.71 23.19 26.85
C GLU A 471 21.47 22.21 27.99
N SER A 472 20.90 22.69 29.10
CA SER A 472 20.49 21.84 30.23
C SER A 472 19.44 20.80 29.79
N GLN A 473 18.41 21.22 29.07
CA GLN A 473 17.35 20.31 28.57
C GLN A 473 17.87 19.30 27.53
N LEU A 474 18.84 19.68 26.71
CA LEU A 474 19.43 18.81 25.67
C LEU A 474 20.63 18.00 26.16
N SER A 475 21.14 18.23 27.38
CA SER A 475 22.36 17.61 27.92
C SER A 475 22.39 16.08 27.79
N LYS A 476 21.30 15.40 28.20
CA LYS A 476 21.16 13.94 28.09
C LYS A 476 21.15 13.47 26.63
N LEU A 477 20.54 14.25 25.75
CA LEU A 477 20.45 13.93 24.33
C LEU A 477 21.82 14.12 23.65
N ASN A 478 22.52 15.21 23.95
CA ASN A 478 23.91 15.44 23.53
C ASN A 478 24.82 14.29 23.97
N ALA A 479 24.73 13.87 25.24
CA ALA A 479 25.52 12.76 25.77
C ALA A 479 25.21 11.42 25.08
N ALA A 480 23.94 11.15 24.77
CA ALA A 480 23.53 9.91 24.10
C ALA A 480 23.97 9.84 22.63
N TYR A 481 23.94 10.97 21.92
CA TYR A 481 24.41 11.04 20.54
C TYR A 481 25.95 11.11 20.44
N GLY A 482 26.62 11.65 21.46
CA GLY A 482 28.08 11.79 21.48
C GLY A 482 28.62 12.77 20.43
N ASP A 483 27.76 13.61 19.86
CA ASP A 483 28.06 14.61 18.83
C ASP A 483 27.00 15.73 18.88
N LYS A 484 27.20 16.82 18.14
CA LYS A 484 26.26 17.94 18.05
C LYS A 484 24.90 17.48 17.51
N LEU A 485 23.82 17.92 18.17
CA LEU A 485 22.45 17.60 17.76
C LEU A 485 21.94 18.44 16.59
N THR A 486 22.62 19.56 16.31
CA THR A 486 22.26 20.52 15.27
C THR A 486 23.52 21.07 14.65
N GLY A 487 23.49 21.40 13.36
CA GLY A 487 24.63 22.02 12.69
C GLY A 487 24.35 22.27 11.22
N ASP A 488 25.42 22.53 10.46
CA ASP A 488 25.38 22.62 9.01
C ASP A 488 26.26 21.53 8.41
N ILE A 489 25.77 20.89 7.35
CA ILE A 489 26.54 19.94 6.56
C ILE A 489 26.28 20.19 5.07
N HIS A 490 27.33 20.42 4.29
CA HIS A 490 27.25 20.75 2.87
C HIS A 490 26.33 21.95 2.56
N GLY A 491 26.30 22.97 3.43
CA GLY A 491 25.44 24.15 3.26
C GLY A 491 23.96 23.89 3.58
N ARG A 492 23.65 22.78 4.26
CA ARG A 492 22.30 22.41 4.71
C ARG A 492 22.28 22.26 6.22
N ALA A 493 21.36 22.98 6.87
CA ALA A 493 21.13 22.83 8.29
C ALA A 493 20.58 21.43 8.61
N TYR A 494 21.16 20.75 9.59
CA TYR A 494 20.65 19.50 10.13
C TYR A 494 20.23 19.64 11.59
N SER A 495 19.27 18.81 12.00
CA SER A 495 18.80 18.68 13.38
C SER A 495 18.45 17.22 13.65
N GLU A 496 18.79 16.72 14.84
CA GLU A 496 18.24 15.44 15.29
C GLU A 496 16.73 15.57 15.52
N ALA A 497 16.01 14.52 15.18
CA ALA A 497 14.56 14.53 15.15
C ALA A 497 14.00 13.16 15.54
N ILE A 498 12.71 13.13 15.82
CA ILE A 498 11.93 11.90 15.94
C ILE A 498 10.71 11.98 15.03
N SER A 499 10.43 10.89 14.32
CA SER A 499 9.08 10.65 13.83
C SER A 499 8.25 10.22 15.03
N VAL A 500 7.03 10.70 15.16
CA VAL A 500 6.10 10.27 16.21
C VAL A 500 4.98 9.51 15.54
N ARG A 501 4.33 8.59 16.25
CA ARG A 501 3.12 7.84 15.87
C ARG A 501 2.24 7.63 17.10
N LEU A 502 0.92 7.70 16.92
CA LEU A 502 -0.06 7.39 17.96
C LEU A 502 -0.83 6.15 17.50
N GLU A 503 -0.67 5.04 18.21
CA GLU A 503 -1.20 3.73 17.80
C GLU A 503 -1.89 3.05 18.99
N GLU A 504 -2.99 2.34 18.73
CA GLU A 504 -3.65 1.48 19.71
C GLU A 504 -3.16 0.04 19.54
N ILE A 505 -2.64 -0.55 20.63
CA ILE A 505 -2.15 -1.93 20.67
C ILE A 505 -2.65 -2.56 21.97
N ASP A 506 -3.43 -3.66 21.84
CA ASP A 506 -3.98 -4.43 22.97
C ASP A 506 -4.83 -3.59 23.93
N GLY A 507 -5.72 -2.74 23.38
CA GLY A 507 -6.58 -1.84 24.13
C GLY A 507 -5.84 -0.71 24.86
N ARG A 508 -4.56 -0.48 24.53
CA ARG A 508 -3.73 0.58 25.11
C ARG A 508 -3.18 1.49 24.03
N TRP A 509 -3.08 2.77 24.35
CA TRP A 509 -2.52 3.76 23.45
C TRP A 509 -1.02 3.93 23.66
N TRP A 510 -0.28 3.97 22.55
CA TRP A 510 1.16 4.12 22.55
C TRP A 510 1.59 5.30 21.68
N CYS A 511 2.47 6.13 22.22
CA CYS A 511 3.22 7.13 21.48
C CYS A 511 4.53 6.49 21.01
N GLY A 512 4.51 5.88 19.83
CA GLY A 512 5.70 5.39 19.14
C GLY A 512 6.55 6.56 18.65
N PHE A 513 7.88 6.43 18.73
CA PHE A 513 8.78 7.42 18.18
C PHE A 513 10.03 6.79 17.55
N ASP A 514 10.48 7.32 16.43
CA ASP A 514 11.61 6.79 15.66
C ASP A 514 12.66 7.90 15.47
N PRO A 515 13.80 7.85 16.19
CA PRO A 515 14.89 8.81 16.04
C PRO A 515 15.51 8.78 14.64
N TYR A 516 15.75 9.97 14.07
CA TYR A 516 16.43 10.15 12.78
C TYR A 516 17.10 11.53 12.72
N THR A 517 18.00 11.75 11.77
CA THR A 517 18.61 13.08 11.52
C THR A 517 17.89 13.78 10.38
N ALA A 518 17.21 14.89 10.68
CA ALA A 518 16.55 15.73 9.68
C ALA A 518 17.54 16.72 9.06
N VAL A 519 17.52 16.85 7.73
CA VAL A 519 18.32 17.83 6.99
C VAL A 519 17.36 18.74 6.24
N GLU A 520 17.62 20.04 6.27
CA GLU A 520 16.83 21.03 5.55
C GLU A 520 17.05 20.90 4.05
N VAL A 521 15.94 20.74 3.31
CA VAL A 521 15.92 20.79 1.85
C VAL A 521 15.53 22.22 1.44
N PRO A 522 16.38 22.94 0.68
CA PRO A 522 16.11 24.31 0.22
C PRO A 522 14.76 24.42 -0.49
N ARG A 523 14.10 25.58 -0.37
CA ARG A 523 12.77 25.82 -0.96
C ARG A 523 12.76 25.68 -2.48
N ASP A 524 13.85 26.00 -3.18
CA ASP A 524 13.96 25.89 -4.65
C ASP A 524 14.11 24.44 -5.14
N GLU A 525 14.50 23.51 -4.26
CA GLU A 525 14.51 22.06 -4.54
C GLU A 525 13.22 21.36 -4.07
N ARG A 526 12.30 22.10 -3.43
CA ARG A 526 10.96 21.56 -3.14
C ARG A 526 10.18 21.68 -4.45
N PRO A 527 9.67 20.58 -5.04
CA PRO A 527 8.79 20.72 -6.18
C PRO A 527 7.65 21.65 -5.77
N ASN A 528 7.40 22.69 -6.56
CA ASN A 528 6.09 23.36 -6.52
C ASN A 528 5.04 22.24 -6.59
N PRO A 529 3.96 22.29 -5.80
CA PRO A 529 2.86 21.38 -6.03
C PRO A 529 2.27 21.77 -7.38
N SER A 530 2.82 21.22 -8.45
CA SER A 530 2.08 21.07 -9.69
C SER A 530 1.00 20.03 -9.43
N ASP A 531 -0.09 20.13 -10.18
CA ASP A 531 -1.20 19.16 -10.19
C ASP A 531 -0.75 17.71 -10.50
N ALA A 532 0.56 17.47 -10.70
CA ALA A 532 1.18 16.15 -10.83
C ALA A 532 1.53 15.46 -9.48
N ALA A 533 1.44 16.16 -8.34
CA ALA A 533 1.70 15.55 -7.03
C ALA A 533 0.54 14.71 -6.47
N GLU A 534 -0.61 14.68 -7.16
CA GLU A 534 -1.75 13.80 -6.84
C GLU A 534 -1.76 12.49 -7.64
N SER A 535 -0.92 12.33 -8.67
CA SER A 535 -1.00 11.19 -9.60
C SER A 535 0.00 10.05 -9.37
N ASP A 536 1.01 10.21 -8.49
CA ASP A 536 2.07 9.20 -8.36
C ASP A 536 2.83 9.31 -7.01
N PRO A 537 2.57 8.41 -6.02
CA PRO A 537 3.33 8.35 -4.76
C PRO A 537 4.78 7.86 -4.94
N LEU A 538 5.13 7.36 -6.12
CA LEU A 538 6.41 6.77 -6.50
C LEU A 538 7.12 7.50 -7.65
N ALA A 539 6.62 8.68 -8.08
CA ALA A 539 7.32 9.56 -9.01
C ALA A 539 8.66 9.95 -8.40
N TRP A 540 9.70 9.18 -8.72
CA TRP A 540 11.07 9.65 -8.68
C TRP A 540 11.13 10.80 -9.67
N SER A 541 11.00 12.01 -9.12
CA SER A 541 11.33 13.26 -9.79
C SER A 541 12.61 13.04 -10.59
N SER A 542 12.49 13.14 -11.91
CA SER A 542 13.56 13.02 -12.89
C SER A 542 14.59 14.16 -12.84
N GLN A 543 14.70 14.82 -11.68
CA GLN A 543 15.78 15.72 -11.27
C GLN A 543 16.04 15.61 -9.76
N ARG A 544 16.15 14.40 -9.19
CA ARG A 544 16.78 14.24 -7.88
C ARG A 544 18.29 14.35 -8.07
N GLN A 545 18.85 15.55 -7.89
CA GLN A 545 20.26 15.63 -7.55
C GLN A 545 20.50 14.69 -6.36
N PRO A 546 21.51 13.80 -6.41
CA PRO A 546 21.80 12.89 -5.31
C PRO A 546 21.98 13.72 -4.05
N ASP A 547 21.20 13.42 -3.00
CA ASP A 547 21.26 14.17 -1.74
C ASP A 547 22.70 14.11 -1.21
N PRO A 548 23.45 15.23 -1.23
CA PRO A 548 24.87 15.23 -0.87
C PRO A 548 25.09 14.84 0.59
N THR A 549 24.03 14.85 1.41
CA THR A 549 24.09 14.52 2.84
C THR A 549 23.71 13.07 3.15
N ALA A 550 23.26 12.28 2.17
CA ALA A 550 22.76 10.92 2.39
C ALA A 550 23.84 9.96 2.92
N ASP A 551 25.04 10.01 2.34
CA ASP A 551 26.17 9.17 2.79
C ASP A 551 26.65 9.58 4.17
N TRP A 552 26.64 10.87 4.50
CA TRP A 552 26.94 11.36 5.84
C TRP A 552 25.93 10.86 6.87
N ARG A 553 24.61 10.95 6.58
CA ARG A 553 23.56 10.39 7.47
C ARG A 553 23.75 8.90 7.68
N ARG A 554 24.02 8.12 6.62
CA ARG A 554 24.29 6.68 6.73
C ARG A 554 25.49 6.40 7.65
N LYS A 555 26.61 7.10 7.46
CA LYS A 555 27.80 6.96 8.32
C LYS A 555 27.53 7.32 9.79
N ARG A 556 26.74 8.37 10.04
CA ARG A 556 26.38 8.83 11.39
C ARG A 556 25.61 7.78 12.19
N TRP A 557 24.71 7.04 11.53
CA TRP A 557 23.88 6.01 12.18
C TRP A 557 24.51 4.62 12.16
N ALA A 558 25.41 4.32 11.21
CA ALA A 558 26.05 3.00 11.06
C ALA A 558 26.83 2.53 12.30
N THR A 559 27.35 3.46 13.11
CA THR A 559 28.14 3.15 14.32
C THR A 559 27.28 3.00 15.59
N LYS A 560 25.96 3.21 15.50
CA LYS A 560 25.03 3.13 16.64
C LYS A 560 24.53 1.70 16.81
N TYR A 561 25.23 0.92 17.64
CA TYR A 561 24.80 -0.42 18.07
C TYR A 561 23.74 -0.37 19.19
N ASN A 562 23.22 -1.52 19.63
CA ASN A 562 22.11 -1.65 20.59
C ASN A 562 22.26 -0.78 21.87
N GLY A 563 23.46 -0.68 22.44
CA GLY A 563 23.70 0.16 23.63
C GLY A 563 23.53 1.66 23.35
N ALA A 564 24.02 2.13 22.19
CA ALA A 564 23.85 3.52 21.78
C ALA A 564 22.37 3.84 21.46
N TRP A 565 21.66 2.91 20.80
CA TRP A 565 20.22 3.03 20.58
C TRP A 565 19.42 3.12 21.89
N ALA A 566 19.71 2.25 22.85
CA ALA A 566 19.03 2.27 24.15
C ALA A 566 19.24 3.59 24.90
N ASN A 567 20.43 4.20 24.79
CA ASN A 567 20.75 5.50 25.35
C ASN A 567 20.00 6.63 24.62
N ILE A 568 19.96 6.61 23.28
CA ILE A 568 19.23 7.59 22.46
C ILE A 568 17.72 7.55 22.77
N ILE A 569 17.14 6.35 22.78
CA ILE A 569 15.72 6.13 23.13
C ILE A 569 15.46 6.64 24.56
N GLY A 570 16.35 6.35 25.50
CA GLY A 570 16.25 6.84 26.87
C GLY A 570 16.34 8.36 27.00
N ALA A 571 17.22 8.99 26.24
CA ALA A 571 17.36 10.45 26.23
C ALA A 571 16.12 11.13 25.63
N TRP A 572 15.59 10.60 24.51
CA TRP A 572 14.33 11.07 23.93
C TRP A 572 13.15 10.88 24.88
N ALA A 573 12.98 9.69 25.48
CA ALA A 573 11.93 9.45 26.46
C ALA A 573 12.01 10.44 27.63
N ASN A 574 13.22 10.68 28.17
CA ASN A 574 13.44 11.67 29.22
C ASN A 574 13.12 13.10 28.80
N LEU A 575 13.36 13.46 27.54
CA LEU A 575 13.07 14.78 27.01
C LEU A 575 11.56 14.97 26.79
N LEU A 576 10.88 13.95 26.24
CA LEU A 576 9.45 13.96 25.92
C LEU A 576 8.57 13.85 27.17
N THR A 577 9.07 13.22 28.22
CA THR A 577 8.33 12.98 29.46
C THR A 577 8.92 13.77 30.64
N SER A 578 8.30 13.69 31.82
CA SER A 578 8.85 14.24 33.06
C SER A 578 8.83 13.14 34.12
N PRO A 579 9.85 13.04 35.00
CA PRO A 579 9.92 12.00 36.03
C PRO A 579 8.72 11.95 36.98
N GLN A 580 7.96 13.04 37.07
CA GLN A 580 6.83 13.20 38.00
C GLN A 580 5.45 12.92 37.37
N GLY A 581 5.39 12.33 36.16
CA GLY A 581 4.10 11.97 35.54
C GLY A 581 3.20 13.17 35.24
N VAL A 582 3.81 14.33 34.95
CA VAL A 582 3.10 15.59 34.75
C VAL A 582 2.21 15.49 33.51
N THR A 583 0.98 15.98 33.64
CA THR A 583 0.06 16.09 32.51
C THR A 583 0.57 17.17 31.54
N PHE A 584 0.82 16.78 30.29
CA PHE A 584 1.25 17.67 29.22
C PHE A 584 0.04 18.34 28.59
N GLN A 585 0.04 19.67 28.56
CA GLN A 585 -0.99 20.47 27.93
C GLN A 585 -0.47 21.07 26.63
N ALA A 586 -1.22 20.97 25.54
CA ALA A 586 -0.82 21.48 24.23
C ALA A 586 -0.65 23.01 24.21
N PHE A 587 -1.52 23.75 24.90
CA PHE A 587 -1.57 25.21 24.79
C PHE A 587 -1.33 25.94 26.12
N GLY A 588 -1.73 25.36 27.24
CA GLY A 588 -1.67 25.97 28.57
C GLY A 588 -2.85 26.83 28.91
N ILE A 589 -4.04 26.33 28.63
CA ILE A 589 -5.27 27.11 28.74
C ILE A 589 -5.95 26.74 30.03
N ASP A 590 -6.35 27.75 30.79
CA ASP A 590 -7.18 27.56 31.96
C ASP A 590 -8.61 27.21 31.54
N ALA A 591 -9.29 26.35 32.31
CA ALA A 591 -10.58 25.79 31.90
C ALA A 591 -11.70 26.83 31.68
N GLN A 592 -11.52 28.07 32.17
CA GLN A 592 -12.45 29.19 31.97
C GLN A 592 -12.23 29.91 30.63
N ASP A 593 -11.04 29.81 30.04
CA ASP A 593 -10.63 30.55 28.83
C ASP A 593 -10.81 29.73 27.54
N GLY A 594 -11.03 28.42 27.65
CA GLY A 594 -11.20 27.52 26.51
C GLY A 594 -10.97 26.06 26.86
N VAL A 595 -10.69 25.25 25.84
CA VAL A 595 -10.44 23.80 25.99
C VAL A 595 -9.01 23.49 25.57
N ASP A 596 -8.23 22.89 26.48
CA ASP A 596 -6.87 22.40 26.20
C ASP A 596 -6.85 20.89 25.96
N ALA A 597 -5.82 20.43 25.26
CA ALA A 597 -5.54 19.02 25.08
C ALA A 597 -4.50 18.56 26.11
N ALA A 598 -4.95 17.74 27.06
CA ALA A 598 -4.15 17.23 28.17
C ALA A 598 -3.78 15.74 27.97
N PHE A 599 -2.50 15.42 28.08
CA PHE A 599 -1.95 14.08 27.88
C PHE A 599 -1.14 13.64 29.09
N ARG A 600 -1.17 12.35 29.42
CA ARG A 600 -0.25 11.74 30.38
C ARG A 600 0.49 10.60 29.68
N LEU A 601 1.81 10.69 29.67
CA LEU A 601 2.69 9.69 29.06
C LEU A 601 3.56 9.08 30.15
N SER A 602 3.71 7.76 30.13
CA SER A 602 4.63 7.07 31.03
C SER A 602 6.07 7.48 30.71
N PRO A 603 6.91 7.81 31.71
CA PRO A 603 8.33 8.11 31.48
C PRO A 603 9.14 6.85 31.12
N VAL A 604 8.54 5.67 31.30
CA VAL A 604 9.14 4.39 30.98
C VAL A 604 8.68 3.96 29.60
N THR A 605 9.64 3.67 28.73
CA THR A 605 9.36 3.11 27.41
C THR A 605 8.90 1.66 27.51
N GLY A 606 8.21 1.17 26.49
CA GLY A 606 7.91 -0.25 26.35
C GLY A 606 9.17 -1.11 26.33
N PHE A 607 9.05 -2.32 26.84
CA PHE A 607 10.08 -3.34 26.81
C PHE A 607 9.45 -4.66 26.35
N SER A 608 10.19 -5.46 25.59
CA SER A 608 9.77 -6.82 25.25
C SER A 608 9.73 -7.67 26.52
N ARG A 609 9.25 -8.90 26.38
CA ARG A 609 9.54 -9.93 27.38
C ARG A 609 10.92 -10.50 27.08
N PRO A 610 11.65 -11.02 28.09
CA PRO A 610 12.88 -11.74 27.80
C PRO A 610 12.57 -12.99 26.99
N GLY A 611 13.18 -13.11 25.81
CA GLY A 611 12.92 -14.23 24.89
C GLY A 611 13.53 -15.53 25.43
N HIS A 612 12.72 -16.57 25.55
CA HIS A 612 13.19 -17.93 25.79
C HIS A 612 13.12 -18.68 24.46
N HIS A 613 14.13 -19.53 24.18
CA HIS A 613 14.17 -20.58 23.14
C HIS A 613 14.86 -20.30 21.79
N HIS A 614 15.47 -19.14 21.53
CA HIS A 614 16.25 -18.97 20.29
C HIS A 614 17.74 -19.33 20.49
N LYS A 615 18.24 -20.34 19.75
CA LYS A 615 19.64 -20.85 19.83
C LYS A 615 20.72 -19.77 19.72
N TYR A 616 20.43 -18.68 18.99
CA TYR A 616 21.33 -17.51 18.84
C TYR A 616 21.80 -16.91 20.18
N PHE A 617 21.03 -17.08 21.27
CA PHE A 617 21.36 -16.50 22.58
C PHE A 617 22.02 -17.47 23.57
N ASP A 618 22.29 -18.72 23.17
CA ASP A 618 22.90 -19.72 24.03
C ASP A 618 24.44 -19.73 23.87
N ARG A 619 25.13 -18.78 24.52
CA ARG A 619 26.61 -18.64 24.45
C ARG A 619 27.38 -19.64 25.34
N ARG A 620 26.82 -20.83 25.59
CA ARG A 620 27.48 -21.93 26.32
C ARG A 620 27.50 -23.24 25.54
N GLN A 621 27.39 -23.18 24.22
CA GLN A 621 27.81 -24.27 23.33
C GLN A 621 29.01 -23.84 22.50
#